data_AF-A0A4P5R0J7-F1
#
_entry.id   AF-A0A4P5R0J7-F1
#
_cell.length_a   1.000
_cell.length_b   1.000
_cell.length_c   1.000
_cell.angle_alpha   90.00
_cell.angle_beta   90.00
_cell.angle_gamma   90.00
#
_symmetry.space_group_name_H-M   'P 1'
#
loop_
_entity.id
_entity.type
_entity.pdbx_description
1 polymer ?
#
loop_
_entity_poly.entity_id
_entity_poly.type
_entity_poly.pdbx_seq_one_letter_code
_entity_poly.pdbx_strand_id
1 'polypeptide(L)'
;MSDIPTEEVPARELYTAQELADLALEWGASATIADETGMVVIDLDRVDSSIQLDLGPPSEFYEEMLCRGWVFVPNAPHRFCDRWNEFPHFGTYSVVYDENDLPMRSEVGFAIRVVKVIEFAKYRKQHDIVLAIIMFWYAIELVKEGLAHGETEISQLRERFLDGGPTAWWFGDS
;
A
#
# COMPACT_ATOMS: atom_id res chain seq x y z
N MET A 1 -32.10 8.55 31.29
CA MET A 1 -31.66 8.30 29.90
C MET A 1 -30.15 8.29 29.92
N SER A 2 -29.56 7.10 30.00
CA SER A 2 -28.13 6.91 29.85
C SER A 2 -27.87 6.73 28.37
N ASP A 3 -27.21 7.71 27.74
CA ASP A 3 -26.57 7.51 26.45
C ASP A 3 -25.51 6.42 26.64
N ILE A 4 -25.86 5.20 26.26
CA ILE A 4 -24.87 4.13 26.10
C ILE A 4 -24.02 4.59 24.92
N PRO A 5 -22.69 4.78 25.09
CA PRO A 5 -21.82 4.92 23.93
C PRO A 5 -22.03 3.64 23.14
N THR A 6 -22.66 3.71 21.97
CA THR A 6 -22.63 2.61 21.01
C THR A 6 -21.15 2.38 20.72
N GLU A 7 -20.57 1.37 21.36
CA GLU A 7 -19.26 0.85 20.99
C GLU A 7 -19.32 0.61 19.49
N GLU A 8 -18.57 1.43 18.75
CA GLU A 8 -18.55 1.40 17.30
C GLU A 8 -17.98 0.04 16.87
N VAL A 9 -18.86 -0.85 16.42
CA VAL A 9 -18.49 -2.19 15.97
C VAL A 9 -17.81 -2.08 14.59
N PRO A 10 -16.68 -2.75 14.36
CA PRO A 10 -16.06 -2.83 13.03
C PRO A 10 -17.01 -3.48 12.01
N ALA A 11 -16.83 -3.19 10.72
CA ALA A 11 -17.61 -3.87 9.67
C ALA A 11 -17.40 -5.38 9.73
N ARG A 12 -16.13 -5.78 9.92
CA ARG A 12 -15.69 -7.15 10.08
C ARG A 12 -14.26 -7.14 10.60
N GLU A 13 -13.93 -8.11 11.46
CA GLU A 13 -12.58 -8.22 12.06
C GLU A 13 -11.70 -9.25 11.32
N LEU A 14 -12.32 -10.14 10.55
CA LEU A 14 -11.67 -11.28 9.94
C LEU A 14 -12.09 -11.44 8.48
N TYR A 15 -11.14 -11.62 7.58
CA TYR A 15 -11.37 -11.89 6.17
C TYR A 15 -10.60 -13.14 5.72
N THR A 16 -11.16 -13.88 4.77
CA THR A 16 -10.42 -14.91 4.04
C THR A 16 -9.60 -14.28 2.90
N ALA A 17 -8.57 -14.97 2.41
CA ALA A 17 -7.81 -14.52 1.24
C ALA A 17 -8.69 -14.36 -0.01
N GLN A 18 -9.66 -15.26 -0.21
CA GLN A 18 -10.59 -15.18 -1.35
C GLN A 18 -11.48 -13.93 -1.28
N GLU A 19 -12.01 -13.61 -0.10
CA GLU A 19 -12.86 -12.41 0.07
C GLU A 19 -12.08 -11.11 -0.21
N LEU A 20 -10.80 -11.06 0.15
CA LEU A 20 -9.93 -9.92 -0.15
C LEU A 20 -9.62 -9.82 -1.64
N ALA A 21 -9.41 -10.95 -2.33
CA ALA A 21 -9.22 -10.98 -3.77
C ALA A 21 -10.51 -10.56 -4.52
N ASP A 22 -11.67 -11.07 -4.10
CA ASP A 22 -12.97 -10.72 -4.67
C ASP A 22 -13.25 -9.21 -4.53
N LEU A 23 -12.90 -8.63 -3.37
CA LEU A 23 -12.99 -7.18 -3.16
C LEU A 23 -12.11 -6.38 -4.11
N ALA A 24 -10.90 -6.84 -4.41
CA ALA A 24 -10.03 -6.15 -5.35
C ALA A 24 -10.59 -6.21 -6.78
N LEU A 25 -11.19 -7.35 -7.17
CA LEU A 25 -11.83 -7.53 -8.47
C LEU A 25 -13.04 -6.60 -8.66
N GLU A 26 -13.88 -6.44 -7.62
CA GLU A 26 -15.03 -5.52 -7.66
C GLU A 26 -14.63 -4.08 -7.99
N TRP A 27 -13.39 -3.69 -7.67
CA TRP A 27 -12.87 -2.36 -7.87
C TRP A 27 -12.01 -2.22 -9.12
N GLY A 28 -11.95 -3.24 -9.97
CA GLY A 28 -11.29 -3.19 -11.28
C GLY A 28 -9.79 -3.48 -11.26
N ALA A 29 -9.22 -3.97 -10.16
CA ALA A 29 -7.89 -4.57 -10.15
C ALA A 29 -7.97 -6.04 -10.62
N SER A 30 -6.86 -6.60 -11.09
CA SER A 30 -6.70 -8.06 -11.19
C SER A 30 -6.08 -8.58 -9.90
N ALA A 31 -6.54 -9.71 -9.39
CA ALA A 31 -6.04 -10.29 -8.14
C ALA A 31 -5.58 -11.75 -8.34
N THR A 32 -4.34 -12.05 -7.95
CA THR A 32 -3.78 -13.41 -7.97
C THR A 32 -3.39 -13.84 -6.56
N ILE A 33 -3.98 -14.92 -6.06
CA ILE A 33 -3.60 -15.50 -4.77
C ILE A 33 -2.48 -16.51 -5.00
N ALA A 34 -1.37 -16.37 -4.27
CA ALA A 34 -0.22 -17.26 -4.35
C ALA A 34 0.31 -17.65 -2.97
N ASP A 35 1.05 -18.77 -2.92
CA ASP A 35 1.92 -19.13 -1.81
C ASP A 35 3.35 -18.73 -2.18
N GLU A 36 3.89 -17.74 -1.48
CA GLU A 36 5.28 -17.30 -1.60
C GLU A 36 6.03 -17.67 -0.33
N THR A 37 6.89 -18.69 -0.42
CA THR A 37 7.78 -19.10 0.70
C THR A 37 7.02 -19.48 1.98
N GLY A 38 5.81 -20.04 1.86
CA GLY A 38 4.96 -20.40 2.99
C GLY A 38 4.13 -19.24 3.52
N MET A 39 3.97 -18.18 2.74
CA MET A 39 3.14 -17.00 3.05
C MET A 39 2.07 -16.87 1.97
N VAL A 40 0.83 -16.59 2.39
CA VAL A 40 -0.26 -16.31 1.47
C VAL A 40 -0.17 -14.84 1.08
N VAL A 41 -0.03 -14.61 -0.22
CA VAL A 41 0.01 -13.27 -0.81
C VAL A 41 -1.09 -13.11 -1.83
N ILE A 42 -1.53 -11.87 -2.02
CA ILE A 42 -2.41 -11.47 -3.11
C ILE A 42 -1.70 -10.39 -3.91
N ASP A 43 -1.31 -10.71 -5.14
CA ASP A 43 -0.78 -9.73 -6.07
C ASP A 43 -1.93 -9.00 -6.74
N LEU A 44 -1.90 -7.66 -6.66
CA LEU A 44 -2.85 -6.78 -7.30
C LEU A 44 -2.20 -6.07 -8.47
N ASP A 45 -2.76 -6.25 -9.67
CA ASP A 45 -2.25 -5.68 -10.91
C ASP A 45 -3.23 -4.66 -11.51
N ARG A 46 -2.66 -3.56 -12.01
CA ARG A 46 -3.35 -2.52 -12.78
C ARG A 46 -2.44 -2.03 -13.90
N VAL A 47 -2.84 -2.22 -15.16
CA VAL A 47 -2.19 -1.77 -16.42
C VAL A 47 -0.64 -1.83 -16.39
N ASP A 48 0.01 -0.85 -15.77
CA ASP A 48 1.48 -0.70 -15.71
C ASP A 48 2.06 -0.70 -14.28
N SER A 49 1.29 -1.13 -13.28
CA SER A 49 1.69 -1.11 -11.88
C SER A 49 1.12 -2.31 -11.10
N SER A 50 1.78 -2.65 -10.00
CA SER A 50 1.30 -3.67 -9.08
C SER A 50 1.69 -3.36 -7.63
N ILE A 51 0.91 -3.90 -6.71
CA ILE A 51 1.22 -3.98 -5.27
C ILE A 51 0.93 -5.38 -4.78
N GLN A 52 1.54 -5.76 -3.67
CA GLN A 52 1.32 -7.05 -3.02
C GLN A 52 0.58 -6.87 -1.70
N LEU A 53 -0.38 -7.71 -1.40
CA LEU A 53 -0.98 -7.86 -0.08
C LEU A 53 -0.41 -9.13 0.57
N ASP A 54 0.29 -8.99 1.69
CA ASP A 54 0.77 -10.13 2.47
C ASP A 54 -0.17 -10.39 3.64
N LEU A 55 -0.70 -11.61 3.70
CA LEU A 55 -1.62 -12.07 4.73
C LEU A 55 -0.92 -12.87 5.82
N GLY A 56 0.34 -13.26 5.61
CA GLY A 56 1.07 -14.10 6.54
C GLY A 56 0.98 -15.60 6.22
N PRO A 57 1.28 -16.47 7.18
CA PRO A 57 1.18 -17.92 7.01
C PRO A 57 -0.25 -18.37 6.66
N PRO A 58 -0.41 -19.53 5.98
CA PRO A 58 -1.73 -20.05 5.63
C PRO A 58 -2.68 -20.14 6.83
N SER A 59 -3.78 -19.40 6.75
CA SER A 59 -4.88 -19.40 7.70
C SER A 59 -6.21 -19.38 6.93
N GLU A 60 -7.27 -19.85 7.59
CA GLU A 60 -8.64 -19.69 7.07
C GLU A 60 -9.07 -18.21 7.11
N PHE A 61 -8.70 -17.52 8.20
CA PHE A 61 -9.06 -16.13 8.45
C PHE A 61 -7.84 -15.30 8.87
N TYR A 62 -7.82 -14.05 8.42
CA TYR A 62 -6.80 -13.06 8.71
C TYR A 62 -7.41 -11.86 9.40
N GLU A 63 -6.71 -11.29 10.38
CA GLU A 63 -7.11 -10.10 11.14
C GLU A 63 -6.52 -8.79 10.61
N GLU A 64 -5.44 -8.92 9.85
CA GLU A 64 -4.74 -7.83 9.22
C GLU A 64 -4.10 -8.28 7.90
N MET A 65 -3.62 -7.31 7.13
CA MET A 65 -2.76 -7.55 5.98
C MET A 65 -1.73 -6.43 5.82
N LEU A 66 -0.61 -6.75 5.20
CA LEU A 66 0.41 -5.78 4.82
C LEU A 66 0.28 -5.45 3.34
N CYS A 67 -0.06 -4.21 3.01
CA CYS A 67 0.15 -3.70 1.66
C CYS A 67 1.62 -3.40 1.46
N ARG A 68 2.22 -3.94 0.41
CA ARG A 68 3.63 -3.79 0.08
C ARG A 68 3.80 -3.27 -1.34
N GLY A 69 4.76 -2.37 -1.49
CA GLY A 69 5.18 -1.85 -2.78
C GLY A 69 6.66 -1.50 -2.79
N TRP A 70 7.15 -1.20 -3.99
CA TRP A 70 8.56 -0.91 -4.24
C TRP A 70 8.72 0.43 -4.93
N VAL A 71 9.71 1.20 -4.48
CA VAL A 71 10.17 2.40 -5.18
C VAL A 71 11.69 2.35 -5.34
N PHE A 72 12.20 2.86 -6.45
CA PHE A 72 13.63 2.90 -6.74
C PHE A 72 14.10 4.34 -6.70
N VAL A 73 15.01 4.64 -5.78
CA VAL A 73 15.50 6.00 -5.56
C VAL A 73 16.92 6.16 -6.08
N PRO A 74 17.24 7.21 -6.86
CA PRO A 74 18.53 7.29 -7.53
C PRO A 74 19.69 7.43 -6.53
N ASN A 75 19.49 8.16 -5.43
CA ASN A 75 20.53 8.49 -4.45
C ASN A 75 19.97 8.66 -3.04
N ALA A 76 20.86 8.56 -2.04
CA ALA A 76 20.59 8.85 -0.63
C ALA A 76 19.34 8.14 -0.05
N PRO A 77 19.26 6.80 -0.15
CA PRO A 77 18.05 6.05 0.20
C PRO A 77 17.60 6.24 1.66
N HIS A 78 18.54 6.34 2.62
CA HIS A 78 18.18 6.60 4.02
C HIS A 78 17.51 7.96 4.22
N ARG A 79 18.08 9.04 3.66
CA ARG A 79 17.47 10.38 3.74
C ARG A 79 16.12 10.45 3.04
N PHE A 80 15.92 9.62 2.03
CA PHE A 80 14.62 9.49 1.39
C PHE A 80 13.63 8.86 2.38
N CYS A 81 13.95 7.69 2.95
CA CYS A 81 13.10 7.03 3.95
C CYS A 81 12.80 7.93 5.15
N ASP A 82 13.80 8.61 5.71
CA ASP A 82 13.63 9.50 6.86
C ASP A 82 12.56 10.56 6.60
N ARG A 83 12.63 11.23 5.45
CA ARG A 83 11.67 12.27 5.06
C ARG A 83 10.26 11.72 4.85
N TRP A 84 10.13 10.60 4.14
CA TRP A 84 8.82 10.02 3.85
C TRP A 84 8.15 9.40 5.07
N ASN A 85 8.93 8.90 6.03
CA ASN A 85 8.42 8.36 7.28
C ASN A 85 7.86 9.43 8.24
N GLU A 86 8.11 10.72 7.98
CA GLU A 86 7.40 11.81 8.66
C GLU A 86 5.90 11.87 8.28
N PHE A 87 5.49 11.18 7.20
CA PHE A 87 4.14 11.17 6.67
C PHE A 87 3.54 9.74 6.69
N PRO A 88 3.18 9.22 7.88
CA PRO A 88 2.81 7.81 8.06
C PRO A 88 1.58 7.37 7.27
N HIS A 89 0.75 8.32 6.79
CA HIS A 89 -0.40 8.03 5.94
C HIS A 89 -0.04 7.34 4.62
N PHE A 90 1.18 7.56 4.11
CA PHE A 90 1.69 6.96 2.86
C PHE A 90 2.41 5.63 3.07
N GLY A 91 2.39 5.09 4.29
CA GLY A 91 3.11 3.89 4.65
C GLY A 91 4.49 4.18 5.24
N THR A 92 5.18 3.10 5.59
CA THR A 92 6.53 3.11 6.15
C THR A 92 7.52 2.71 5.06
N TYR A 93 8.52 3.54 4.86
CA TYR A 93 9.58 3.41 3.86
C TYR A 93 10.84 2.87 4.53
N SER A 94 11.42 1.83 3.95
CA SER A 94 12.66 1.23 4.45
C SER A 94 13.58 0.83 3.30
N VAL A 95 14.88 1.04 3.49
CA VAL A 95 15.90 0.61 2.53
C VAL A 95 15.99 -0.91 2.56
N VAL A 96 16.03 -1.52 1.39
CA VAL A 96 16.26 -2.96 1.27
C VAL A 96 17.75 -3.23 1.21
N TYR A 97 18.20 -4.21 1.98
CA TYR A 97 19.59 -4.63 2.05
C TYR A 97 19.76 -6.02 1.43
N ASP A 98 20.92 -6.27 0.85
CA ASP A 98 21.31 -7.59 0.37
C ASP A 98 21.90 -8.46 1.50
N GLU A 99 22.37 -9.65 1.16
CA GLU A 99 22.98 -10.61 2.09
C GLU A 99 24.28 -10.12 2.75
N ASN A 100 24.88 -9.03 2.26
CA ASN A 100 26.11 -8.43 2.79
C ASN A 100 25.84 -7.14 3.58
N ASP A 101 24.59 -6.89 3.97
CA ASP A 101 24.14 -5.66 4.64
C ASP A 101 24.41 -4.38 3.82
N LEU A 102 24.45 -4.49 2.50
CA LEU A 102 24.59 -3.32 1.61
C LEU A 102 23.23 -2.92 1.04
N PRO A 103 22.93 -1.60 0.94
CA PRO A 103 21.72 -1.13 0.27
C PRO A 103 21.61 -1.71 -1.14
N MET A 104 20.56 -2.49 -1.37
CA MET A 104 20.27 -3.13 -2.64
C MET A 104 20.08 -2.07 -3.72
N ARG A 105 20.78 -2.23 -4.85
CA ARG A 105 20.77 -1.28 -5.95
C ARG A 105 20.64 -1.99 -7.29
N SER A 106 19.75 -1.48 -8.14
CA SER A 106 19.61 -1.88 -9.54
C SER A 106 20.05 -0.73 -10.46
N GLU A 107 19.92 -0.92 -11.78
CA GLU A 107 20.20 0.11 -12.78
C GLU A 107 19.31 1.36 -12.59
N VAL A 108 18.11 1.19 -12.02
CA VAL A 108 17.14 2.27 -11.82
C VAL A 108 17.24 2.95 -10.45
N GLY A 109 18.06 2.43 -9.52
CA GLY A 109 18.31 3.08 -8.22
C GLY A 109 18.42 2.10 -7.05
N PHE A 110 18.48 2.66 -5.84
CA PHE A 110 18.39 1.94 -4.58
C PHE A 110 16.97 1.46 -4.34
N ALA A 111 16.81 0.21 -3.95
CA ALA A 111 15.51 -0.39 -3.69
C ALA A 111 14.99 0.05 -2.31
N ILE A 112 13.80 0.64 -2.30
CA ILE A 112 13.06 1.00 -1.11
C ILE A 112 11.78 0.17 -1.10
N ARG A 113 11.51 -0.48 0.03
CA ARG A 113 10.25 -1.14 0.31
C ARG A 113 9.34 -0.18 1.06
N VAL A 114 8.09 -0.09 0.63
CA VAL A 114 7.03 0.66 1.28
C VAL A 114 6.01 -0.33 1.83
N VAL A 115 5.62 -0.16 3.10
CA VAL A 115 4.67 -1.06 3.76
C VAL A 115 3.58 -0.26 4.48
N LYS A 116 2.33 -0.70 4.36
CA LYS A 116 1.21 -0.20 5.17
C LYS A 116 0.47 -1.37 5.78
N VAL A 117 0.25 -1.32 7.09
CA VAL A 117 -0.57 -2.30 7.80
C VAL A 117 -2.04 -1.89 7.69
N ILE A 118 -2.89 -2.84 7.34
CA ILE A 118 -4.35 -2.70 7.35
C ILE A 118 -4.89 -3.69 8.38
N GLU A 119 -5.20 -3.18 9.58
CA GLU A 119 -5.88 -3.94 10.63
C GLU A 119 -7.39 -3.84 10.40
N PHE A 120 -8.06 -4.96 10.11
CA PHE A 120 -9.46 -4.94 9.67
C PHE A 120 -10.41 -4.38 10.73
N ALA A 121 -10.10 -4.61 12.01
CA ALA A 121 -10.85 -4.07 13.14
C ALA A 121 -10.89 -2.51 13.18
N LYS A 122 -10.02 -1.82 12.45
CA LYS A 122 -10.03 -0.34 12.38
C LYS A 122 -11.04 0.21 11.37
N TYR A 123 -11.61 -0.64 10.51
CA TYR A 123 -12.47 -0.20 9.41
C TYR A 123 -13.95 -0.45 9.70
N ARG A 124 -14.77 0.58 9.47
CA ARG A 124 -16.21 0.56 9.77
C ARG A 124 -17.05 0.13 8.59
N LYS A 125 -16.53 0.29 7.38
CA LYS A 125 -17.13 -0.22 6.14
C LYS A 125 -16.08 -1.02 5.40
N GLN A 126 -16.52 -2.11 4.77
CA GLN A 126 -15.65 -2.94 3.92
C GLN A 126 -15.00 -2.14 2.79
N HIS A 127 -15.69 -1.12 2.27
CA HIS A 127 -15.15 -0.20 1.27
C HIS A 127 -13.97 0.65 1.79
N ASP A 128 -13.87 0.88 3.10
CA ASP A 128 -12.79 1.69 3.69
C ASP A 128 -11.43 0.95 3.63
N ILE A 129 -11.45 -0.39 3.70
CA ILE A 129 -10.28 -1.25 3.51
C ILE A 129 -9.75 -1.04 2.10
N VAL A 130 -10.62 -1.15 1.10
CA VAL A 130 -10.25 -1.00 -0.31
C VAL A 130 -9.73 0.41 -0.59
N LEU A 131 -10.39 1.44 -0.05
CA LEU A 131 -9.90 2.81 -0.15
C LEU A 131 -8.50 2.98 0.47
N ALA A 132 -8.22 2.32 1.59
CA ALA A 132 -6.89 2.37 2.21
C ALA A 132 -5.79 1.73 1.34
N ILE A 133 -6.13 0.64 0.62
CA ILE A 133 -5.27 -0.01 -0.38
C ILE A 133 -5.04 0.93 -1.57
N ILE A 134 -6.11 1.51 -2.14
CA ILE A 134 -6.03 2.42 -3.29
C ILE A 134 -5.20 3.65 -2.96
N MET A 135 -5.42 4.26 -1.79
CA MET A 135 -4.63 5.40 -1.33
C MET A 135 -3.14 5.06 -1.18
N PHE A 136 -2.83 3.86 -0.69
CA PHE A 136 -1.45 3.39 -0.57
C PHE A 136 -0.81 3.19 -1.96
N TRP A 137 -1.53 2.53 -2.86
CA TRP A 137 -1.08 2.29 -4.22
C TRP A 137 -0.83 3.62 -4.96
N TYR A 138 -1.81 4.53 -4.90
CA TYR A 138 -1.69 5.85 -5.52
C TYR A 138 -0.49 6.64 -4.98
N ALA A 139 -0.27 6.59 -3.66
CA ALA A 139 0.88 7.26 -3.05
C ALA A 139 2.21 6.74 -3.59
N ILE A 140 2.35 5.42 -3.75
CA ILE A 140 3.52 4.79 -4.35
C ILE A 140 3.71 5.25 -5.80
N GLU A 141 2.66 5.26 -6.61
CA GLU A 141 2.76 5.67 -8.01
C GLU A 141 3.13 7.15 -8.13
N LEU A 142 2.54 8.00 -7.29
CA LEU A 142 2.88 9.41 -7.23
C LEU A 142 4.34 9.63 -6.84
N VAL A 143 4.88 8.84 -5.90
CA VAL A 143 6.30 8.84 -5.56
C VAL A 143 7.16 8.41 -6.74
N LYS A 144 6.82 7.29 -7.40
CA LYS A 144 7.55 6.78 -8.58
C LYS A 144 7.59 7.82 -9.70
N GLU A 145 6.46 8.44 -9.98
CA GLU A 145 6.35 9.45 -11.01
C GLU A 145 7.16 10.70 -10.66
N GLY A 146 7.10 11.16 -9.41
CA GLY A 146 7.95 12.25 -8.91
C GLY A 146 9.42 11.99 -9.12
N LEU A 147 9.88 10.81 -8.72
CA LEU A 147 11.27 10.38 -8.88
C LEU A 147 11.71 10.36 -10.36
N ALA A 148 10.82 9.93 -11.27
CA ALA A 148 11.10 9.93 -12.71
C ALA A 148 11.27 11.35 -13.28
N HIS A 149 10.59 12.35 -12.70
CA HIS A 149 10.70 13.75 -13.09
C HIS A 149 11.76 14.54 -12.30
N GLY A 150 12.48 13.88 -11.39
CA GLY A 150 13.49 14.52 -10.52
C GLY A 150 12.89 15.27 -9.33
N GLU A 151 11.60 15.13 -9.08
CA GLU A 151 10.93 15.64 -7.89
C GLU A 151 11.28 14.74 -6.71
N THR A 152 11.86 15.33 -5.67
CA THR A 152 12.28 14.58 -4.47
C THR A 152 11.72 15.18 -3.18
N GLU A 153 10.85 16.19 -3.30
CA GLU A 153 10.23 16.87 -2.18
C GLU A 153 8.75 16.51 -2.05
N ILE A 154 8.35 16.21 -0.82
CA ILE A 154 6.99 15.80 -0.46
C ILE A 154 5.99 16.94 -0.71
N SER A 155 6.42 18.19 -0.60
CA SER A 155 5.61 19.38 -0.90
C SER A 155 5.15 19.43 -2.36
N GLN A 156 6.05 19.16 -3.30
CA GLN A 156 5.77 19.15 -4.75
C GLN A 156 4.77 18.05 -5.10
N LEU A 157 4.95 16.88 -4.49
CA LEU A 157 4.13 15.70 -4.68
C LEU A 157 2.74 15.81 -4.01
N ARG A 158 2.65 16.53 -2.90
CA ARG A 158 1.40 16.76 -2.18
C ARG A 158 0.40 17.60 -2.96
N GLU A 159 0.85 18.56 -3.77
CA GLU A 159 -0.06 19.36 -4.61
C GLU A 159 -0.78 18.49 -5.65
N ARG A 160 -0.08 17.49 -6.20
CA ARG A 160 -0.65 16.51 -7.15
C ARG A 160 -1.66 15.57 -6.50
N PHE A 161 -1.51 15.28 -5.20
CA PHE A 161 -2.49 14.48 -4.45
C PHE A 161 -3.84 15.20 -4.27
N LEU A 162 -3.88 16.54 -4.37
CA LEU A 162 -5.06 17.35 -4.08
C LEU A 162 -5.95 17.62 -5.31
N ASP A 163 -5.46 17.42 -6.54
CA ASP A 163 -6.20 17.69 -7.78
C ASP A 163 -6.73 16.38 -8.39
N GLY A 164 -8.03 16.09 -8.24
CA GLY A 164 -8.68 14.83 -8.69
C GLY A 164 -8.34 13.56 -7.88
N GLY A 165 -7.15 13.53 -7.25
CA GLY A 165 -6.77 12.59 -6.20
C GLY A 165 -6.77 11.09 -6.58
N PRO A 166 -6.81 10.20 -5.58
CA PRO A 166 -6.78 8.74 -5.79
C PRO A 166 -7.95 8.23 -6.65
N THR A 167 -9.12 8.87 -6.55
CA THR A 167 -10.34 8.43 -7.25
C THR A 167 -10.27 8.71 -8.75
N ALA A 168 -9.86 9.93 -9.16
CA ALA A 168 -9.64 10.23 -10.58
C ALA A 168 -8.50 9.39 -11.15
N TRP A 169 -7.43 9.18 -10.36
CA TRP A 169 -6.37 8.27 -10.76
C TRP A 169 -6.87 6.84 -10.98
N TRP A 170 -7.77 6.34 -10.15
CA TRP A 170 -8.26 4.95 -10.21
C TRP A 170 -9.30 4.72 -11.31
N PHE A 171 -10.29 5.61 -11.42
CA PHE A 171 -11.45 5.45 -12.31
C PHE A 171 -11.35 6.28 -13.60
N GLY A 172 -10.33 7.14 -13.75
CA GLY A 172 -10.20 8.11 -14.84
C GLY A 172 -10.83 9.46 -14.51
N ASP A 173 -10.49 10.48 -15.29
CA ASP A 173 -11.19 11.77 -15.26
C ASP A 173 -12.63 11.57 -15.76
N SER A 174 -13.59 11.73 -14.86
CA SER A 174 -15.03 11.69 -15.15
C SER A 174 -15.52 12.94 -15.87
#